data_AF-A0A2V8D6F5-F1
#
_entry.id   AF-A0A2V8D6F5-F1
#
_cell.length_a   1.000
_cell.length_b   1.000
_cell.length_c   1.000
_cell.angle_alpha   90.00
_cell.angle_beta   90.00
_cell.angle_gamma   90.00
#
_symmetry.space_group_name_H-M   'P 1'
#
loop_
_entity.id
_entity.type
_entity.pdbx_description
1 polymer ?
#
loop_
_entity_poly.entity_id
_entity_poly.type
_entity_poly.pdbx_seq_one_letter_code
_entity_poly.pdbx_strand_id
1 'polypeptide(L)'
;MIVTVAVAPAISPSLVARAMEEAGDIWRAAGFMLMWDRQPVATNVNAAPGLITRPSALHVTIGDERGTPGKDPHVMPLGWIIFEAESPQQEVYLSHANAMMLLQASEGVVGRVSTLTITERETLLGRAMGRALAHEIGHYLLASKTHTATGVMQAKRGAAELFSRSRQGFQLQADQRRLIAARMNPTSPVARAGRVRLDDASLERKGREGR
;
A
#
# COMPACT_ATOMS: atom_id res chain seq x y z
N MET A 1 2.76 -12.77 1.60
CA MET A 1 1.71 -12.00 2.32
C MET A 1 0.47 -11.97 1.44
N ILE A 2 -0.72 -12.17 2.02
CA ILE A 2 -1.98 -12.00 1.28
C ILE A 2 -2.35 -10.51 1.27
N VAL A 3 -2.73 -10.00 0.11
CA VAL A 3 -3.24 -8.65 -0.09
C VAL A 3 -4.60 -8.74 -0.73
N THR A 4 -5.61 -8.26 -0.02
CA THR A 4 -6.98 -8.19 -0.52
C THR A 4 -7.11 -6.96 -1.40
N VAL A 5 -7.74 -7.09 -2.57
CA VAL A 5 -7.91 -5.99 -3.52
C VAL A 5 -9.39 -5.81 -3.86
N ALA A 6 -9.91 -4.61 -3.60
CA ALA A 6 -11.19 -4.12 -4.08
C ALA A 6 -10.98 -3.06 -5.17
N VAL A 7 -11.86 -3.02 -6.17
CA VAL A 7 -11.67 -2.19 -7.38
C VAL A 7 -12.96 -1.50 -7.76
N ALA A 8 -12.96 -0.19 -7.99
CA ALA A 8 -14.13 0.52 -8.48
C ALA A 8 -14.61 -0.06 -9.84
N PRO A 9 -15.93 -0.19 -10.07
CA PRO A 9 -16.48 -0.85 -11.27
C PRO A 9 -16.04 -0.26 -12.62
N ALA A 10 -15.68 1.02 -12.65
CA ALA A 10 -15.23 1.71 -13.87
C ALA A 10 -13.79 1.38 -14.28
N ILE A 11 -13.01 0.72 -13.41
CA ILE A 11 -11.60 0.44 -13.66
C ILE A 11 -11.44 -0.90 -14.35
N SER A 12 -10.75 -0.86 -15.50
CA SER A 12 -10.51 -2.03 -16.34
C SER A 12 -9.78 -3.17 -15.58
N PRO A 13 -10.28 -4.42 -15.65
CA PRO A 13 -9.60 -5.57 -15.03
C PRO A 13 -8.17 -5.81 -15.53
N SER A 14 -7.89 -5.50 -16.81
CA SER A 14 -6.53 -5.63 -17.37
C SER A 14 -5.58 -4.61 -16.79
N LEU A 15 -6.03 -3.37 -16.55
CA LEU A 15 -5.23 -2.36 -15.85
C LEU A 15 -4.88 -2.81 -14.43
N VAL A 16 -5.87 -3.31 -13.68
CA VAL A 16 -5.68 -3.82 -12.32
C VAL A 16 -4.64 -4.95 -12.31
N ALA A 17 -4.75 -5.91 -13.24
CA ALA A 17 -3.77 -6.98 -13.38
C ALA A 17 -2.35 -6.46 -13.59
N ARG A 18 -2.17 -5.50 -14.50
CA ARG A 18 -0.86 -4.90 -14.77
C ARG A 18 -0.27 -4.18 -13.56
N ALA A 19 -1.10 -3.47 -12.78
CA ALA A 19 -0.64 -2.80 -11.57
C ALA A 19 -0.19 -3.79 -10.49
N MET A 20 -0.96 -4.86 -10.29
CA MET A 20 -0.62 -5.91 -9.33
C MET A 20 0.59 -6.73 -9.76
N GLU A 21 0.73 -7.02 -11.05
CA GLU A 21 1.91 -7.68 -11.63
C GLU A 21 3.16 -6.82 -11.45
N GLU A 22 3.10 -5.53 -11.77
CA GLU A 22 4.24 -4.61 -11.58
C GLU A 22 4.66 -4.54 -10.11
N ALA A 23 3.72 -4.34 -9.18
CA ALA A 23 4.01 -4.36 -7.76
C ALA A 23 4.61 -5.71 -7.33
N GLY A 24 3.99 -6.81 -7.76
CA GLY A 24 4.45 -8.17 -7.49
C GLY A 24 5.87 -8.43 -7.99
N ASP A 25 6.22 -7.94 -9.18
CA ASP A 25 7.56 -8.08 -9.76
C ASP A 25 8.62 -7.33 -8.94
N ILE A 26 8.30 -6.11 -8.48
CA ILE A 26 9.19 -5.32 -7.61
C ILE A 26 9.48 -6.06 -6.31
N TRP A 27 8.44 -6.58 -5.65
CA TRP A 27 8.58 -7.32 -4.40
C TRP A 27 9.25 -8.68 -4.58
N ARG A 28 8.96 -9.39 -5.68
CA ARG A 28 9.59 -10.68 -6.00
C ARG A 28 11.08 -10.54 -6.22
N ALA A 29 11.52 -9.47 -6.89
CA ALA A 29 12.95 -9.16 -7.04
C ALA A 29 13.68 -8.94 -5.71
N ALA A 30 12.96 -8.61 -4.63
CA ALA A 30 13.49 -8.48 -3.28
C ALA A 30 13.34 -9.75 -2.42
N GLY A 31 12.82 -10.85 -2.99
CA GLY A 31 12.64 -12.13 -2.30
C GLY A 31 11.29 -12.27 -1.58
N PHE A 32 10.33 -11.39 -1.84
CA PHE A 32 9.03 -11.41 -1.17
C PHE A 32 7.89 -11.71 -2.15
N MET A 33 6.98 -12.59 -1.75
CA MET A 33 5.82 -12.97 -2.55
C MET A 33 4.55 -12.30 -2.04
N LEU A 34 3.90 -11.53 -2.91
CA LEU A 34 2.55 -11.01 -2.71
C LEU A 34 1.56 -12.01 -3.32
N MET A 35 0.59 -12.43 -2.51
CA MET A 35 -0.53 -13.27 -2.93
C MET A 35 -1.75 -12.37 -2.99
N TRP A 36 -2.32 -12.24 -4.17
CA TRP A 36 -3.42 -11.33 -4.39
C TRP A 36 -4.76 -12.05 -4.24
N ASP A 37 -5.61 -11.53 -3.36
CA ASP A 37 -6.99 -11.98 -3.20
C ASP A 37 -7.93 -10.90 -3.72
N ARG A 38 -8.49 -11.10 -4.92
CA ARG A 38 -9.41 -10.12 -5.52
C ARG A 38 -10.80 -10.36 -4.99
N GLN A 39 -11.33 -9.39 -4.27
CA GLN A 39 -12.71 -9.44 -3.81
C GLN A 39 -13.59 -8.77 -4.86
N PRO A 40 -14.76 -9.36 -5.19
CA PRO A 40 -15.78 -8.64 -5.92
C PRO A 40 -16.17 -7.40 -5.09
N VAL A 41 -16.48 -6.29 -5.78
CA VAL A 41 -16.99 -5.08 -5.10
C VAL A 41 -18.22 -5.49 -4.32
N ALA A 42 -18.10 -5.52 -2.99
CA ALA A 42 -19.27 -5.64 -2.15
C ALA A 42 -20.11 -4.39 -2.39
N THR A 43 -21.19 -4.53 -3.16
CA THR A 43 -22.27 -3.54 -3.20
C THR A 43 -22.97 -3.56 -1.83
N ASN A 44 -22.34 -3.02 -0.79
CA ASN A 44 -22.92 -2.98 0.55
C ASN A 44 -23.29 -1.54 0.91
N VAL A 45 -24.43 -1.09 0.37
CA VAL A 45 -25.38 -0.33 1.18
C VAL A 45 -26.03 -1.34 2.13
N ASN A 46 -25.74 -1.21 3.43
CA ASN A 46 -26.30 -1.98 4.56
C ASN A 46 -25.55 -3.26 4.98
N ALA A 47 -24.29 -3.15 5.41
CA ALA A 47 -23.76 -4.10 6.40
C ALA A 47 -24.08 -3.60 7.81
N ALA A 48 -24.75 -4.42 8.62
CA ALA A 48 -25.14 -4.11 9.99
C ALA A 48 -23.92 -3.79 10.87
N PRO A 49 -24.02 -2.84 11.83
CA PRO A 49 -22.92 -2.52 12.73
C PRO A 49 -22.80 -3.62 13.79
N GLY A 50 -21.92 -4.59 13.57
CA GLY A 50 -21.65 -5.62 14.56
C GLY A 50 -20.72 -6.69 14.02
N LEU A 51 -19.48 -6.70 14.53
CA LEU A 51 -18.33 -7.54 14.16
C LEU A 51 -17.49 -6.99 13.00
N ILE A 52 -16.72 -5.93 13.30
CA ILE A 52 -15.54 -5.57 12.51
C ILE A 52 -14.45 -6.61 12.84
N THR A 53 -14.49 -7.77 12.19
CA THR A 53 -13.28 -8.60 12.09
C THR A 53 -12.28 -7.80 11.28
N ARG A 54 -11.34 -7.12 11.97
CA ARG A 54 -10.22 -6.45 11.31
C ARG A 54 -9.54 -7.48 10.39
N PRO A 55 -9.43 -7.22 9.07
CA PRO A 55 -8.68 -8.10 8.21
C PRO A 55 -7.25 -8.19 8.76
N SER A 56 -6.76 -9.38 9.05
CA SER A 56 -5.33 -9.56 9.42
C SER A 56 -4.39 -9.34 8.23
N ALA A 57 -4.94 -9.04 7.04
CA ALA A 57 -4.26 -8.81 5.78
C ALA A 57 -4.42 -7.35 5.31
N LEU A 58 -3.46 -6.87 4.52
CA LEU A 58 -3.52 -5.56 3.90
C LEU A 58 -4.65 -5.51 2.87
N HIS A 59 -5.48 -4.47 2.93
CA HIS A 59 -6.55 -4.20 1.97
C HIS A 59 -6.14 -3.04 1.06
N VAL A 60 -6.26 -3.24 -0.25
CA VAL A 60 -6.00 -2.24 -1.28
C VAL A 60 -7.30 -1.91 -1.99
N THR A 61 -7.71 -0.65 -1.98
CA THR A 61 -8.81 -0.14 -2.80
C THR A 61 -8.23 0.59 -4.01
N ILE A 62 -8.62 0.19 -5.22
CA ILE A 62 -8.27 0.91 -6.46
C ILE A 62 -9.52 1.65 -6.93
N GLY A 63 -9.47 2.97 -7.03
CA GLY A 63 -10.62 3.78 -7.38
C GLY A 63 -10.26 5.13 -7.97
N ASP A 64 -11.29 5.95 -8.23
CA ASP A 64 -11.15 7.28 -8.87
C ASP A 64 -11.13 8.45 -7.88
N GLU A 65 -11.12 8.19 -6.57
CA GLU A 65 -10.91 9.26 -5.59
C GLU A 65 -9.54 9.89 -5.81
N ARG A 66 -9.52 11.21 -5.72
CA ARG A 66 -8.31 12.00 -5.90
C ARG A 66 -7.71 12.30 -4.54
N GLY A 67 -6.49 11.84 -4.32
CA GLY A 67 -5.66 12.35 -3.24
C GLY A 67 -5.32 13.81 -3.53
N THR A 68 -5.37 14.67 -2.51
CA THR A 68 -4.89 16.04 -2.64
C THR A 68 -3.36 16.04 -2.73
N PRO A 69 -2.75 16.83 -3.64
CA PRO A 69 -1.32 17.07 -3.61
C PRO A 69 -0.92 17.51 -2.20
N GLY A 70 0.18 16.95 -1.68
CA GLY A 70 0.70 17.35 -0.38
C GLY A 70 1.26 18.78 -0.40
N LYS A 71 2.18 19.08 0.52
CA LYS A 71 2.86 20.39 0.58
C LYS A 71 3.61 20.76 -0.71
N ASP A 72 3.93 19.77 -1.54
CA ASP A 72 4.57 19.98 -2.84
C ASP A 72 3.54 19.78 -3.98
N PRO A 73 3.09 20.85 -4.64
CA PRO A 73 2.10 20.77 -5.72
C PRO A 73 2.62 20.06 -6.97
N HIS A 74 3.94 19.83 -7.07
CA HIS A 74 4.56 19.13 -8.19
C HIS A 74 4.61 17.60 -7.98
N VAL A 75 4.19 17.11 -6.81
CA VAL A 75 4.12 15.68 -6.51
C VAL A 75 2.66 15.25 -6.48
N MET A 76 2.26 14.45 -7.46
CA MET A 76 0.93 13.88 -7.54
C MET A 76 0.88 12.53 -6.80
N PRO A 77 0.12 12.41 -5.69
CA PRO A 77 0.01 11.14 -4.99
C PRO A 77 -0.78 10.15 -5.84
N LEU A 78 -0.17 9.02 -6.18
CA LEU A 78 -0.84 7.95 -6.91
C LEU A 78 -1.51 6.93 -5.98
N GLY A 79 -1.07 6.87 -4.72
CA GLY A 79 -1.71 6.10 -3.66
C GLY A 79 -1.40 6.72 -2.30
N TRP A 80 -2.03 6.19 -1.26
CA TRP A 80 -1.78 6.57 0.12
C TRP A 80 -2.20 5.48 1.10
N ILE A 81 -1.57 5.52 2.27
CA ILE A 81 -1.90 4.75 3.46
C ILE A 81 -2.01 5.70 4.66
N ILE A 82 -3.01 5.50 5.50
CA ILE A 82 -3.20 6.32 6.71
C ILE A 82 -2.34 5.76 7.83
N PHE A 83 -1.75 6.64 8.63
CA PHE A 83 -1.06 6.26 9.86
C PHE A 83 -1.81 6.82 11.08
N GLU A 84 -2.08 5.97 12.06
CA GLU A 84 -2.61 6.37 13.37
C GLU A 84 -1.60 6.00 14.46
N ALA A 85 -1.29 6.94 15.35
CA ALA A 85 -0.30 6.75 16.42
C ALA A 85 1.02 6.11 15.92
N GLU A 86 1.55 6.63 14.80
CA GLU A 86 2.76 6.14 14.10
C GLU A 86 2.68 4.72 13.52
N SER A 87 1.53 4.05 13.60
CA SER A 87 1.32 2.75 12.98
C SER A 87 0.54 2.89 11.67
N PRO A 88 0.94 2.20 10.59
CA PRO A 88 0.16 2.19 9.37
C PRO A 88 -1.15 1.44 9.61
N GLN A 89 -2.24 1.97 9.06
CA GLN A 89 -3.49 1.24 8.92
C GLN A 89 -3.32 0.08 7.94
N GLN A 90 -4.31 -0.80 7.89
CA GLN A 90 -4.33 -1.95 6.98
C GLN A 90 -5.00 -1.61 5.64
N GLU A 91 -5.16 -0.33 5.33
CA GLU A 91 -5.87 0.15 4.15
C GLU A 91 -4.97 1.06 3.30
N VAL A 92 -4.80 0.66 2.05
CA VAL A 92 -4.14 1.44 1.00
C VAL A 92 -5.20 1.83 -0.02
N TYR A 93 -5.16 3.09 -0.44
CA TYR A 93 -5.91 3.52 -1.61
C TYR A 93 -4.95 3.79 -2.78
N LEU A 94 -5.34 3.39 -3.98
CA LEU A 94 -4.61 3.64 -5.22
C LEU A 94 -5.53 4.38 -6.21
N SER A 95 -5.13 5.60 -6.56
CA SER A 95 -5.94 6.52 -7.37
C SER A 95 -5.67 6.36 -8.85
N HIS A 96 -6.62 5.77 -9.56
CA HIS A 96 -6.64 5.71 -11.01
C HIS A 96 -6.77 7.10 -11.64
N ALA A 97 -7.61 7.97 -11.07
CA ALA A 97 -7.80 9.34 -11.55
C ALA A 97 -6.50 10.15 -11.52
N ASN A 98 -5.73 10.08 -10.42
CA ASN A 98 -4.43 10.75 -10.34
C ASN A 98 -3.42 10.13 -11.31
N ALA A 99 -3.39 8.80 -11.47
CA ALA A 99 -2.51 8.16 -12.45
C ALA A 99 -2.82 8.60 -13.90
N MET A 100 -4.09 8.75 -14.24
CA MET A 100 -4.52 9.27 -15.55
C MET A 100 -4.10 10.73 -15.75
N MET A 101 -4.29 11.58 -14.73
CA MET A 101 -3.85 12.98 -14.78
C MET A 101 -2.32 13.09 -14.95
N LEU A 102 -1.55 12.26 -14.24
CA LEU A 102 -0.11 12.19 -14.40
C LEU A 102 0.29 11.78 -15.82
N LEU A 103 -0.37 10.76 -16.38
CA LEU A 103 -0.11 10.32 -17.75
C LEU A 103 -0.37 11.44 -18.75
N GLN A 104 -1.50 12.15 -18.62
CA GLN A 104 -1.86 13.30 -19.46
C GLN A 104 -0.87 14.46 -19.33
N ALA A 105 -0.39 14.74 -18.12
CA ALA A 105 0.61 15.78 -17.89
C ALA A 105 2.01 15.41 -18.41
N SER A 106 2.23 14.16 -18.81
CA SER A 106 3.54 13.59 -19.16
C SER A 106 3.72 13.33 -20.65
N GLU A 107 3.01 14.04 -21.54
CA GLU A 107 3.11 13.82 -23.00
C GLU A 107 4.55 13.96 -23.53
N GLY A 108 5.37 14.83 -22.94
CA GLY A 108 6.79 14.97 -23.30
C GLY A 108 7.64 13.73 -22.96
N VAL A 109 7.14 12.82 -22.12
CA VAL A 109 7.82 11.60 -21.68
C VAL A 109 7.24 10.37 -22.37
N VAL A 110 5.91 10.27 -22.46
CA VAL A 110 5.21 9.08 -22.96
C VAL A 110 4.74 9.20 -24.41
N GLY A 111 4.93 10.35 -25.04
CA GLY A 111 4.29 10.70 -26.31
C GLY A 111 2.86 11.19 -26.12
N ARG A 112 2.17 11.52 -27.22
CA ARG A 112 0.80 12.03 -27.16
C ARG A 112 -0.15 10.95 -26.64
N VAL A 113 -0.86 11.23 -25.55
CA VAL A 113 -1.75 10.23 -24.92
C VAL A 113 -2.94 9.88 -25.82
N SER A 114 -3.38 10.83 -26.65
CA SER A 114 -4.48 10.64 -27.60
C SER A 114 -4.19 9.64 -28.71
N THR A 115 -2.92 9.36 -29.00
CA THR A 115 -2.52 8.38 -30.03
C THR A 115 -2.27 6.99 -29.48
N LEU A 116 -2.24 6.82 -28.15
CA LEU A 116 -2.03 5.52 -27.52
C LEU A 116 -3.25 4.62 -27.71
N THR A 117 -2.99 3.37 -28.10
CA THR A 117 -3.99 2.31 -27.99
C THR A 117 -4.39 2.09 -26.53
N ILE A 118 -5.55 1.45 -26.32
CA ILE A 118 -6.02 1.10 -24.96
C ILE A 118 -4.95 0.27 -24.23
N THR A 119 -4.36 -0.73 -24.91
CA THR A 119 -3.33 -1.60 -24.33
C THR A 119 -2.07 -0.84 -23.92
N GLU A 120 -1.60 0.10 -24.74
CA GLU A 120 -0.42 0.92 -24.40
C GLU A 120 -0.71 1.82 -23.19
N ARG A 121 -1.87 2.47 -23.19
CA ARG A 121 -2.31 3.32 -22.07
C ARG A 121 -2.37 2.54 -20.77
N GLU A 122 -3.03 1.38 -20.77
CA GLU A 122 -3.12 0.52 -19.59
C GLU A 122 -1.75 -0.04 -19.16
N THR A 123 -0.85 -0.28 -20.11
CA THR A 123 0.52 -0.69 -19.79
C THR A 123 1.28 0.40 -19.03
N LEU A 124 1.16 1.66 -19.46
CA LEU A 124 1.80 2.78 -18.78
C LEU A 124 1.17 3.05 -17.41
N LEU A 125 -0.16 3.08 -17.34
CA LEU A 125 -0.89 3.25 -16.08
C LEU A 125 -0.58 2.13 -15.10
N GLY A 126 -0.59 0.87 -15.56
CA GLY A 126 -0.25 -0.28 -14.73
C GLY A 126 1.14 -0.19 -14.13
N ARG A 127 2.13 0.32 -14.88
CA ARG A 127 3.47 0.56 -14.32
C ARG A 127 3.48 1.62 -13.23
N ALA A 128 2.92 2.79 -13.50
CA ALA A 128 2.90 3.90 -12.55
C ALA A 128 2.12 3.54 -11.28
N MET A 129 0.92 2.97 -11.44
CA MET A 129 0.06 2.52 -10.35
C MET A 129 0.71 1.36 -9.57
N GLY A 130 1.32 0.39 -10.24
CA GLY A 130 2.00 -0.72 -9.57
C GLY A 130 3.24 -0.29 -8.79
N ARG A 131 3.99 0.69 -9.28
CA ARG A 131 5.13 1.29 -8.56
C ARG A 131 4.69 2.06 -7.33
N ALA A 132 3.62 2.84 -7.45
CA ALA A 132 3.00 3.52 -6.32
C ALA A 132 2.47 2.49 -5.30
N LEU A 133 1.78 1.45 -5.75
CA LEU A 133 1.33 0.38 -4.85
C LEU A 133 2.50 -0.30 -4.13
N ALA A 134 3.62 -0.55 -4.81
CA ALA A 134 4.81 -1.09 -4.18
C ALA A 134 5.37 -0.16 -3.09
N HIS A 135 5.31 1.16 -3.30
CA HIS A 135 5.67 2.17 -2.31
C HIS A 135 4.77 2.12 -1.07
N GLU A 136 3.45 2.11 -1.25
CA GLU A 136 2.49 2.05 -0.14
C GLU A 136 2.60 0.75 0.67
N ILE A 137 2.80 -0.39 -0.01
CA ILE A 137 3.09 -1.67 0.65
C ILE A 137 4.39 -1.57 1.45
N GLY A 138 5.36 -0.80 0.97
CA GLY A 138 6.61 -0.53 1.68
C GLY A 138 6.37 0.23 2.98
N HIS A 139 5.54 1.28 2.97
CA HIS A 139 5.11 1.98 4.18
C HIS A 139 4.46 1.03 5.19
N TYR A 140 3.55 0.16 4.73
CA TYR A 140 2.88 -0.83 5.59
C TYR A 140 3.87 -1.82 6.22
N LEU A 141 4.72 -2.46 5.40
CA LEU A 141 5.63 -3.51 5.86
C LEU A 141 6.77 -2.97 6.73
N LEU A 142 7.26 -1.76 6.46
CA LEU A 142 8.26 -1.09 7.28
C LEU A 142 7.67 -0.40 8.51
N ALA A 143 6.34 -0.23 8.56
CA ALA A 143 5.63 0.60 9.54
C ALA A 143 6.32 1.95 9.78
N SER A 144 6.59 2.66 8.69
CA SER A 144 7.32 3.91 8.73
C SER A 144 6.81 4.87 7.66
N LYS A 145 6.65 6.13 8.03
CA LYS A 145 6.42 7.26 7.11
C LYS A 145 7.71 7.75 6.44
N THR A 146 8.85 7.20 6.84
CA THR A 146 10.16 7.69 6.40
C THR A 146 10.42 7.26 4.97
N HIS A 147 10.72 8.24 4.12
CA HIS A 147 11.19 8.02 2.78
C HIS A 147 12.70 7.88 2.74
N THR A 148 13.20 7.17 1.74
CA THR A 148 14.64 7.08 1.45
C THR A 148 15.01 7.98 0.27
N ALA A 149 16.30 8.26 0.10
CA ALA A 149 16.78 9.01 -1.07
C ALA A 149 16.62 8.23 -2.38
N THR A 150 16.67 6.89 -2.31
CA THR A 150 16.59 5.97 -3.45
C THR A 150 15.82 4.71 -3.08
N GLY A 151 15.45 3.88 -4.06
CA GLY A 151 14.76 2.62 -3.83
C GLY A 151 13.23 2.78 -3.74
N VAL A 152 12.52 1.70 -3.45
CA VAL A 152 11.04 1.71 -3.44
C VAL A 152 10.44 2.82 -2.56
N MET A 153 11.10 3.19 -1.45
CA MET A 153 10.64 4.22 -0.52
C MET A 153 11.07 5.66 -0.90
N GLN A 154 11.55 5.90 -2.11
CA GLN A 154 11.86 7.25 -2.58
C GLN A 154 10.59 8.07 -2.79
N ALA A 155 10.48 9.19 -2.08
CA ALA A 155 9.27 10.04 -2.04
C ALA A 155 8.90 10.66 -3.40
N LYS A 156 9.91 11.13 -4.13
CA LYS A 156 9.74 11.88 -5.38
C LYS A 156 10.22 11.04 -6.54
N ARG A 157 9.32 10.77 -7.49
CA ARG A 157 9.59 10.04 -8.72
C ARG A 157 9.13 10.84 -9.93
N GLY A 158 9.98 10.91 -10.94
CA GLY A 158 9.63 11.53 -12.21
C GLY A 158 8.72 10.62 -13.04
N ALA A 159 7.95 11.23 -13.94
CA ALA A 159 7.12 10.49 -14.90
C ALA A 159 7.93 9.48 -15.73
N ALA A 160 9.15 9.85 -16.16
CA ALA A 160 10.04 8.95 -16.90
C ALA A 160 10.35 7.69 -16.09
N GLU A 161 10.62 7.82 -14.80
CA GLU A 161 10.86 6.69 -13.91
C GLU A 161 9.59 5.88 -13.65
N LEU A 162 8.41 6.48 -13.59
CA LEU A 162 7.15 5.75 -13.30
C LEU A 162 6.63 4.98 -14.52
N PHE A 163 6.85 5.50 -15.73
CA PHE A 163 6.35 4.90 -16.97
C PHE A 163 7.37 4.00 -17.68
N SER A 164 8.67 4.10 -17.32
CA SER A 164 9.76 3.31 -17.92
C SER A 164 9.51 1.80 -17.85
N ARG A 165 9.96 1.05 -18.86
CA ARG A 165 10.00 -0.43 -18.82
C ARG A 165 10.94 -0.95 -17.74
N SER A 166 12.00 -0.22 -17.44
CA SER A 166 12.99 -0.59 -16.42
C SER A 166 12.42 -0.39 -15.03
N ARG A 167 12.75 -1.31 -14.11
CA ARG A 167 12.47 -1.20 -12.67
C ARG A 167 13.70 -0.78 -11.88
N GLN A 168 14.78 -0.36 -12.57
CA GLN A 168 15.95 0.19 -11.90
C GLN A 168 15.52 1.40 -11.05
N GLY A 169 16.05 1.45 -9.83
CA GLY A 169 15.68 2.46 -8.85
C GLY A 169 14.57 2.04 -7.90
N PHE A 170 13.80 0.97 -8.17
CA PHE A 170 12.71 0.48 -7.31
C PHE A 170 13.12 -0.70 -6.41
N GLN A 171 14.41 -0.98 -6.28
CA GLN A 171 14.90 -2.04 -5.40
C GLN A 171 14.72 -1.64 -3.93
N LEU A 172 14.42 -2.61 -3.07
CA LEU A 172 14.56 -2.43 -1.63
C LEU A 172 16.03 -2.29 -1.23
N GLN A 173 16.30 -1.45 -0.25
CA GLN A 173 17.62 -1.38 0.37
C GLN A 173 17.85 -2.57 1.30
N ALA A 174 19.11 -2.88 1.60
CA ALA A 174 19.47 -4.10 2.32
C ALA A 174 18.95 -4.11 3.77
N ASP A 175 18.95 -2.96 4.43
CA ASP A 175 18.35 -2.72 5.74
C ASP A 175 16.83 -2.89 5.72
N GLN A 176 16.14 -2.32 4.73
CA GLN A 176 14.68 -2.47 4.56
C GLN A 176 14.31 -3.95 4.38
N ARG A 177 15.05 -4.69 3.53
CA ARG A 177 14.85 -6.15 3.37
C ARG A 177 14.94 -6.90 4.70
N ARG A 178 15.95 -6.59 5.53
CA ARG A 178 16.14 -7.23 6.84
C ARG A 178 14.97 -6.93 7.79
N LEU A 179 14.53 -5.67 7.87
CA LEU A 179 13.41 -5.27 8.71
C LEU A 179 12.11 -5.98 8.31
N ILE A 180 11.83 -6.01 7.00
CA ILE A 180 10.63 -6.67 6.46
C ILE A 180 10.67 -8.17 6.72
N ALA A 181 11.80 -8.84 6.49
CA ALA A 181 11.96 -10.26 6.78
C ALA A 181 11.76 -10.58 8.27
N ALA A 182 12.32 -9.74 9.17
CA ALA A 182 12.14 -9.90 10.61
C ALA A 182 10.68 -9.77 11.05
N ARG A 183 9.91 -8.88 10.40
CA ARG A 183 8.47 -8.69 10.67
C ARG A 183 7.61 -9.83 10.14
N MET A 184 7.98 -10.40 8.99
CA MET A 184 7.24 -11.52 8.40
C MET A 184 7.57 -12.88 9.04
N ASN A 185 8.61 -12.95 9.87
CA ASN A 185 8.91 -14.12 10.69
C ASN A 185 8.18 -14.01 12.04
N PRO A 186 7.11 -14.81 12.29
CA PRO A 186 6.31 -14.72 13.50
C PRO A 186 7.05 -15.11 14.80
N THR A 187 8.29 -15.61 14.71
CA THR A 187 9.14 -16.00 15.84
C THR A 187 10.05 -14.89 16.35
N SER A 188 9.99 -13.67 15.78
CA SER A 188 10.84 -12.57 16.20
C SER A 188 10.39 -12.00 17.57
N PRO A 189 11.27 -11.97 18.60
CA PRO A 189 10.91 -11.58 19.98
C PRO A 189 10.42 -10.14 20.13
N VAL A 190 10.60 -9.29 19.11
CA VAL A 190 10.09 -7.90 19.08
C VAL A 190 8.55 -7.86 19.09
N ALA A 191 7.86 -8.90 18.60
CA ALA A 191 6.40 -8.98 18.63
C ALA A 191 5.84 -9.36 20.02
N ARG A 192 6.67 -9.88 20.94
CA ARG A 192 6.23 -10.29 22.29
C ARG A 192 6.18 -9.14 23.29
N ALA A 193 6.91 -8.04 23.05
CA ALA A 193 7.00 -6.93 23.99
C ALA A 193 5.70 -6.09 24.09
N GLY A 194 4.72 -6.29 23.20
CA GLY A 194 3.43 -5.58 23.22
C GLY A 194 2.29 -6.32 23.93
N ARG A 195 2.47 -7.58 24.37
CA ARG A 195 1.47 -8.25 25.23
C ARG A 195 1.85 -8.03 26.68
N VAL A 196 1.42 -6.90 27.24
CA VAL A 196 1.23 -6.79 28.68
C VAL A 196 0.26 -7.91 29.07
N ARG A 197 0.78 -8.88 29.83
CA ARG A 197 -0.04 -9.78 30.64
C ARG A 197 -0.77 -8.89 31.64
N LEU A 198 -2.02 -8.55 31.36
CA LEU A 198 -2.99 -8.40 32.43
C LEU A 198 -3.30 -9.81 32.86
N ASP A 199 -2.63 -10.27 33.91
CA ASP A 199 -3.20 -11.14 34.92
C ASP A 199 -2.25 -11.11 36.13
N ASP A 200 -2.89 -11.00 37.29
CA ASP A 200 -2.37 -11.24 38.65
C ASP A 200 -1.79 -10.05 39.43
N ALA A 201 -2.68 -9.29 40.08
CA ALA A 201 -2.43 -8.70 41.39
C ALA A 201 -3.74 -8.44 42.16
N SER A 202 -3.96 -9.28 43.17
CA SER A 202 -4.44 -8.89 44.50
C SER A 202 -5.93 -8.61 44.71
N LEU A 203 -6.69 -9.67 45.00
CA LEU A 203 -7.81 -9.61 45.96
C LEU A 203 -7.66 -10.71 47.01
N GLU A 204 -6.65 -10.57 47.87
CA GLU A 204 -6.68 -11.13 49.22
C GLU A 204 -6.70 -10.00 50.27
N ARG A 205 -7.85 -9.92 50.95
CA ARG A 205 -8.07 -9.72 52.40
C ARG A 205 -7.10 -8.84 53.21
N LYS A 206 -7.66 -7.72 53.70
CA LYS A 206 -7.60 -7.16 55.07
C LYS A 206 -8.42 -5.86 55.04
N GLY A 207 -9.36 -5.50 55.91
CA GLY A 207 -9.86 -6.01 57.18
C GLY A 207 -10.43 -4.82 57.99
N ARG A 208 -11.56 -5.04 58.68
CA ARG A 208 -12.03 -4.35 59.91
C ARG A 208 -12.66 -2.94 59.89
N GLU A 209 -13.73 -2.87 60.70
CA GLU A 209 -14.25 -1.78 61.55
C GLU A 209 -15.35 -0.83 61.04
N GLY A 210 -16.52 -0.86 61.71
CA GLY A 210 -17.42 0.31 61.78
C GLY A 210 -18.92 0.06 62.02
N ARG A 211 -19.27 -0.29 63.27
CA ARG A 211 -20.62 -0.24 63.93
C ARG A 211 -21.66 -1.31 63.61
#